data_AF-A0A0M2S2B2-F1
#
_entry.id   AF-A0A0M2S2B2-F1
#
_cell.length_a   1.000
_cell.length_b   1.000
_cell.length_c   1.000
_cell.angle_alpha   90.00
_cell.angle_beta   90.00
_cell.angle_gamma   90.00
#
_symmetry.space_group_name_H-M   'P 1'
#
loop_
_entity.id
_entity.type
_entity.pdbx_description
1 polymer ?
#
loop_
_entity_poly.entity_id
_entity_poly.type
_entity_poly.pdbx_seq_one_letter_code
_entity_poly.pdbx_strand_id
1 'polypeptide(L)'
;MVAAALLALAPVALAGCGFVGGGDTAGGPATEANRAPADEAAAKSRERVQAYLDAMAAKDADAGRSQLCAPLQARFDADATGPNGDFADHFTVPQATITDVRSGPHGQEVSTAVTVAVGSRKATRALLFTVTRSGADWCITGEAPGGNSPEPAVTP
;
A
#
# COMPACT_ATOMS: atom_id res chain seq x y z
N MET A 1 54.57 34.06 8.57
CA MET A 1 55.65 33.93 7.57
C MET A 1 55.40 32.62 6.83
N VAL A 2 54.99 32.72 5.56
CA VAL A 2 55.07 31.79 4.38
C VAL A 2 55.21 30.27 4.69
N ALA A 3 54.34 29.37 4.21
CA ALA A 3 54.33 28.94 2.80
C ALA A 3 53.06 28.17 2.34
N ALA A 4 52.69 28.38 1.07
CA ALA A 4 51.85 27.54 0.18
C ALA A 4 52.58 26.22 -0.15
N ALA A 5 52.10 25.17 -0.83
CA ALA A 5 51.00 24.85 -1.75
C ALA A 5 50.89 23.29 -1.75
N LEU A 6 49.83 22.60 -2.23
CA LEU A 6 49.70 22.13 -3.62
C LEU A 6 48.43 21.26 -3.77
N LEU A 7 47.81 21.36 -4.95
CA LEU A 7 46.72 20.54 -5.48
C LEU A 7 47.15 19.08 -5.71
N ALA A 8 46.21 18.14 -5.58
CA ALA A 8 46.18 16.92 -6.39
C ALA A 8 44.73 16.46 -6.63
N LEU A 9 44.23 16.75 -7.83
CA LEU A 9 43.11 16.04 -8.47
C LEU A 9 43.67 14.74 -9.07
N ALA A 10 43.02 13.60 -8.83
CA ALA A 10 43.24 12.39 -9.62
C ALA A 10 41.91 11.63 -9.85
N PRO A 11 41.61 11.24 -11.11
CA PRO A 11 40.38 10.56 -11.50
C PRO A 11 40.52 9.04 -11.35
N VAL A 12 39.51 8.39 -10.78
CA VAL A 12 39.42 6.92 -10.81
C VAL A 12 38.73 6.53 -12.10
N ALA A 13 39.53 6.19 -13.12
CA ALA A 13 39.08 5.54 -14.33
C ALA A 13 38.73 4.07 -14.02
N LEU A 14 37.46 3.70 -14.16
CA LEU A 14 37.03 2.31 -14.25
C LEU A 14 36.80 1.97 -15.73
N ALA A 15 37.83 1.42 -16.35
CA ALA A 15 37.70 0.69 -17.60
C ALA A 15 37.16 -0.71 -17.29
N GLY A 16 35.89 -0.94 -17.62
CA GLY A 16 35.30 -2.28 -17.72
C GLY A 16 34.96 -2.56 -19.16
N CYS A 17 35.85 -3.25 -19.87
CA CYS A 17 35.62 -3.78 -21.21
C CYS A 17 34.65 -4.97 -21.14
N GLY A 18 33.63 -4.97 -22.01
CA GLY A 18 32.77 -6.12 -22.26
C GLY A 18 31.98 -5.90 -23.54
N PHE A 19 32.60 -6.19 -24.69
CA PHE A 19 31.90 -6.30 -25.96
C PHE A 19 31.96 -7.76 -26.45
N VAL A 20 30.93 -8.12 -27.21
CA VAL A 20 30.66 -9.36 -27.98
C VAL A 20 29.73 -10.37 -27.30
N GLY A 21 28.55 -10.52 -27.90
CA GLY A 21 27.67 -11.68 -27.72
C GLY A 21 26.27 -11.46 -28.27
N GLY A 22 26.12 -11.36 -29.60
CA GLY A 22 24.82 -11.36 -30.25
C GLY A 22 24.14 -12.73 -30.11
N GLY A 23 22.83 -12.70 -29.83
CA GLY A 23 21.96 -13.87 -29.80
C GLY A 23 20.55 -13.43 -29.49
N ASP A 24 19.63 -13.67 -30.43
CA ASP A 24 18.20 -13.39 -30.34
C ASP A 24 17.60 -13.72 -28.96
N THR A 25 17.07 -12.69 -28.29
CA THR A 25 16.01 -12.90 -27.30
C THR A 25 15.05 -11.73 -27.42
N ALA A 26 14.02 -11.94 -28.24
CA ALA A 26 12.84 -11.10 -28.29
C ALA A 26 12.07 -11.24 -26.96
N GLY A 27 12.52 -10.47 -25.96
CA GLY A 27 11.94 -10.35 -24.63
C GLY A 27 12.59 -9.15 -23.95
N GLY A 28 12.28 -7.95 -24.43
CA GLY A 28 12.98 -6.73 -24.04
C GLY A 28 12.86 -6.39 -22.54
N PRO A 29 13.79 -5.58 -22.00
CA PRO A 29 13.90 -5.22 -20.57
C PRO A 29 12.71 -4.41 -20.00
N ALA A 30 11.71 -4.11 -20.82
CA ALA A 30 10.55 -3.30 -20.44
C ALA A 30 9.56 -4.02 -19.50
N THR A 31 9.52 -5.36 -19.51
CA THR A 31 8.59 -6.15 -18.67
C THR A 31 9.07 -6.31 -17.23
N GLU A 32 10.39 -6.40 -17.02
CA GLU A 32 10.97 -6.52 -15.67
C GLU A 32 11.09 -5.16 -14.98
N ALA A 33 11.50 -4.12 -15.72
CA ALA A 33 11.65 -2.77 -15.17
C ALA A 33 10.31 -2.16 -14.72
N ASN A 34 9.19 -2.50 -15.37
CA ASN A 34 7.87 -2.02 -14.98
C ASN A 34 7.21 -2.87 -13.88
N ARG A 35 7.70 -4.10 -13.65
CA ARG A 35 7.21 -4.97 -12.58
C ARG A 35 7.66 -4.47 -11.20
N ALA A 36 8.91 -4.01 -11.07
CA ALA A 36 9.43 -3.54 -9.79
C ALA A 36 8.61 -2.39 -9.15
N PRO A 37 8.21 -1.33 -9.88
CA PRO A 37 7.31 -0.30 -9.34
C PRO A 37 5.92 -0.81 -8.98
N ALA A 38 5.38 -1.77 -9.74
CA ALA A 38 4.07 -2.36 -9.48
C ALA A 38 4.09 -3.22 -8.20
N ASP A 39 5.14 -4.00 -8.00
CA ASP A 39 5.35 -4.82 -6.80
C ASP A 39 5.56 -3.95 -5.56
N GLU A 40 6.32 -2.86 -5.66
CA GLU A 40 6.46 -1.86 -4.60
C GLU A 40 5.10 -1.26 -4.23
N ALA A 41 4.32 -0.85 -5.23
CA ALA A 41 3.00 -0.28 -5.03
C ALA A 41 2.06 -1.25 -4.31
N ALA A 42 2.04 -2.53 -4.73
CA ALA A 42 1.25 -3.57 -4.10
C ALA A 42 1.69 -3.81 -2.65
N ALA A 43 3.00 -3.90 -2.39
CA ALA A 43 3.54 -4.10 -1.05
C ALA A 43 3.20 -2.93 -0.10
N LYS A 44 3.41 -1.69 -0.55
CA LYS A 44 3.12 -0.49 0.23
C LYS A 44 1.63 -0.31 0.50
N SER A 45 0.80 -0.68 -0.47
CA SER A 45 -0.65 -0.61 -0.30
C SER A 45 -1.17 -1.65 0.68
N ARG A 46 -0.62 -2.87 0.63
CA ARG A 46 -0.91 -3.91 1.63
C ARG A 46 -0.50 -3.47 3.04
N GLU A 47 0.72 -2.96 3.19
CA GLU A 47 1.24 -2.45 4.47
C GLU A 47 0.31 -1.36 5.05
N ARG A 48 -0.10 -0.40 4.21
CA ARG A 48 -0.94 0.71 4.64
C ARG A 48 -2.33 0.26 5.09
N VAL A 49 -2.95 -0.63 4.33
CA VAL A 49 -4.28 -1.15 4.69
C VAL A 49 -4.20 -2.06 5.90
N GLN A 50 -3.17 -2.89 6.02
CA GLN A 50 -2.98 -3.72 7.23
C GLN A 50 -2.86 -2.86 8.49
N ALA A 51 -2.09 -1.77 8.45
CA ALA A 51 -2.00 -0.84 9.58
C ALA A 51 -3.35 -0.22 9.96
N TYR A 52 -4.22 0.07 8.98
CA TYR A 52 -5.58 0.57 9.24
C TYR A 52 -6.47 -0.50 9.89
N LEU A 53 -6.39 -1.75 9.40
CA LEU A 53 -7.13 -2.88 9.97
C LEU A 53 -6.67 -3.18 11.41
N ASP A 54 -5.37 -3.11 11.68
CA ASP A 54 -4.81 -3.32 13.02
C ASP A 54 -5.25 -2.20 13.98
N ALA A 55 -5.29 -0.95 13.51
CA ALA A 55 -5.82 0.18 14.26
C ALA A 55 -7.31 0.00 14.61
N MET A 56 -8.13 -0.48 13.67
CA MET A 56 -9.55 -0.81 13.95
C MET A 56 -9.69 -1.91 15.00
N ALA A 57 -8.87 -2.96 14.93
CA ALA A 57 -8.86 -4.04 15.90
C ALA A 57 -8.42 -3.57 17.30
N ALA A 58 -7.43 -2.67 17.36
CA ALA A 58 -6.92 -2.07 18.59
C ALA A 58 -7.78 -0.91 19.14
N LYS A 59 -8.76 -0.43 18.36
CA LYS A 59 -9.54 0.80 18.65
C LYS A 59 -8.66 2.04 18.78
N ASP A 60 -7.60 2.12 17.98
CA ASP A 60 -6.69 3.26 17.93
C ASP A 60 -7.08 4.20 16.79
N ALA A 61 -7.92 5.19 17.09
CA ALA A 61 -8.41 6.15 16.10
C ALA A 61 -7.30 7.01 15.49
N ASP A 62 -6.27 7.37 16.28
CA ASP A 62 -5.16 8.18 15.79
C ASP A 62 -4.28 7.38 14.81
N ALA A 63 -4.00 6.10 15.13
CA ALA A 63 -3.31 5.20 14.23
C ALA A 63 -4.11 4.98 12.94
N GLY A 64 -5.42 4.79 13.03
CA GLY A 64 -6.31 4.64 11.88
C GLY A 64 -6.31 5.89 10.99
N ARG A 65 -6.52 7.06 11.59
CA ARG A 65 -6.49 8.37 10.93
C ARG A 65 -5.18 8.61 10.18
N SER A 66 -4.04 8.22 10.75
CA SER A 66 -2.72 8.42 10.13
C SER A 66 -2.50 7.61 8.83
N GLN A 67 -3.34 6.60 8.56
CA GLN A 67 -3.27 5.84 7.30
C GLN A 67 -4.01 6.51 6.14
N LEU A 68 -4.86 7.49 6.44
CA LEU A 68 -5.77 8.11 5.48
C LEU A 68 -5.15 9.36 4.84
N CYS A 69 -5.51 9.65 3.59
CA CYS A 69 -5.15 10.93 2.97
C CYS A 69 -5.97 12.08 3.57
N ALA A 70 -5.44 13.31 3.53
CA ALA A 70 -6.02 14.48 4.22
C ALA A 70 -7.54 14.69 3.99
N PRO A 71 -8.12 14.53 2.78
CA PRO A 71 -9.57 14.66 2.61
C PRO A 71 -10.38 13.61 3.37
N LEU A 72 -9.88 12.37 3.48
CA LEU A 72 -10.54 11.30 4.21
C LEU A 72 -10.37 11.45 5.74
N GLN A 73 -9.25 12.02 6.20
CA GLN A 73 -9.04 12.32 7.62
C GLN A 73 -10.13 13.24 8.18
N ALA A 74 -10.58 14.25 7.42
CA ALA A 74 -11.63 15.16 7.89
C ALA A 74 -12.98 14.44 8.09
N ARG A 75 -13.32 13.49 7.20
CA ARG A 75 -14.51 12.65 7.36
C ARG A 75 -14.35 11.68 8.53
N PHE A 76 -13.16 11.09 8.67
CA PHE A 76 -12.83 10.23 9.79
C PHE A 76 -13.00 10.96 11.13
N ASP A 77 -12.46 12.17 11.26
CA ASP A 77 -12.53 12.97 12.49
C ASP A 77 -13.99 13.30 12.89
N ALA A 78 -14.90 13.39 11.90
CA ALA A 78 -16.31 13.64 12.15
C ALA A 78 -17.08 12.39 12.60
N ASP A 79 -16.77 11.23 12.01
CA ASP A 79 -17.67 10.07 12.05
C ASP A 79 -17.07 8.83 12.74
N ALA A 80 -15.73 8.72 12.86
CA ALA A 80 -15.05 7.44 13.16
C ALA A 80 -15.45 6.82 14.51
N THR A 81 -15.76 7.63 15.51
CA THR A 81 -16.20 7.17 16.84
C THR A 81 -17.70 7.36 17.07
N GLY A 82 -18.42 7.88 16.07
CA GLY A 82 -19.87 8.06 16.11
C GLY A 82 -20.63 6.73 16.09
N PRO A 83 -21.97 6.75 16.16
CA PRO A 83 -22.80 5.53 16.28
C PRO A 83 -22.63 4.49 15.16
N ASN A 84 -22.05 4.86 14.02
CA ASN A 84 -21.79 3.95 12.90
C ASN A 84 -20.31 3.96 12.45
N GLY A 85 -19.42 4.63 13.18
CA GLY A 85 -18.03 4.81 12.76
C GLY A 85 -17.16 3.61 13.13
N ASP A 86 -16.18 3.28 12.30
CA ASP A 86 -15.31 2.07 12.37
C ASP A 86 -14.53 1.90 13.69
N PHE A 87 -14.47 2.94 14.52
CA PHE A 87 -13.76 3.00 15.80
C PHE A 87 -14.71 3.14 17.00
N ALA A 88 -16.02 3.07 16.80
CA ALA A 88 -16.97 3.22 17.90
C ALA A 88 -16.87 2.08 18.94
N ASP A 89 -17.07 2.41 20.21
CA ASP A 89 -16.87 1.49 21.34
C ASP A 89 -17.82 0.29 21.38
N HIS A 90 -18.98 0.41 20.72
CA HIS A 90 -20.07 -0.56 20.82
C HIS A 90 -19.89 -1.80 19.92
N PHE A 91 -18.85 -1.84 19.09
CA PHE A 91 -18.47 -3.03 18.35
C PHE A 91 -16.97 -3.30 18.41
N THR A 92 -16.58 -4.52 18.08
CA THR A 92 -15.18 -4.93 17.95
C THR A 92 -14.92 -5.50 16.56
N VAL A 93 -13.65 -5.52 16.15
CA VAL A 93 -13.19 -6.14 14.92
C VAL A 93 -12.30 -7.34 15.28
N PRO A 94 -12.90 -8.50 15.62
CA PRO A 94 -12.13 -9.69 16.01
C PRO A 94 -11.31 -10.32 14.89
N GLN A 95 -11.60 -10.00 13.63
CA GLN A 95 -10.86 -10.53 12.48
C GLN A 95 -10.93 -9.54 11.32
N ALA A 96 -9.78 -9.27 10.71
CA ALA A 96 -9.68 -8.56 9.44
C ALA A 96 -8.60 -9.24 8.59
N THR A 97 -8.85 -9.42 7.31
CA THR A 97 -7.93 -10.13 6.41
C THR A 97 -7.92 -9.48 5.04
N ILE A 98 -6.73 -9.21 4.50
CA ILE A 98 -6.55 -8.79 3.11
C ILE A 98 -6.68 -10.03 2.22
N THR A 99 -7.61 -10.00 1.27
CA THR A 99 -7.89 -11.13 0.37
C THR A 99 -7.26 -10.96 -1.01
N ASP A 100 -7.03 -9.72 -1.44
CA ASP A 100 -6.49 -9.42 -2.76
C ASP A 100 -5.84 -8.03 -2.82
N VAL A 101 -4.83 -7.87 -3.69
CA VAL A 101 -4.17 -6.58 -3.98
C VAL A 101 -3.89 -6.50 -5.48
N ARG A 102 -4.40 -5.45 -6.14
CA ARG A 102 -4.17 -5.24 -7.58
C ARG A 102 -4.12 -3.76 -7.95
N SER A 103 -3.59 -3.48 -9.13
CA SER A 103 -3.66 -2.13 -9.71
C SER A 103 -5.07 -1.86 -10.24
N GLY A 104 -5.61 -0.67 -9.95
CA GLY A 104 -6.91 -0.19 -10.41
C GLY A 104 -6.82 1.20 -11.06
N PRO A 105 -7.93 1.74 -11.59
CA PRO A 105 -7.97 3.00 -12.34
C PRO A 105 -7.65 4.23 -11.48
N HIS A 106 -7.80 4.13 -10.16
CA HIS A 106 -7.62 5.22 -9.21
C HIS A 106 -6.46 5.02 -8.23
N GLY A 107 -5.66 3.97 -8.40
CA GLY A 107 -4.58 3.61 -7.48
C GLY A 107 -4.46 2.10 -7.31
N GLN A 108 -3.79 1.67 -6.24
CA GLN A 108 -3.81 0.27 -5.84
C GLN A 108 -5.10 -0.02 -5.08
N GLU A 109 -5.72 -1.14 -5.42
CA GLU A 109 -6.95 -1.64 -4.83
C GLU A 109 -6.62 -2.81 -3.91
N VAL A 110 -7.06 -2.72 -2.66
CA VAL A 110 -6.85 -3.74 -1.64
C VAL A 110 -8.20 -4.22 -1.16
N SER A 111 -8.53 -5.48 -1.45
CA SER A 111 -9.77 -6.10 -1.00
C SER A 111 -9.57 -6.77 0.35
N THR A 112 -10.55 -6.65 1.22
CA THR A 112 -10.49 -7.19 2.58
C THR A 112 -11.79 -7.88 2.96
N ALA A 113 -11.71 -8.77 3.94
CA ALA A 113 -12.85 -9.30 4.68
C ALA A 113 -12.69 -8.92 6.16
N VAL A 114 -13.63 -8.14 6.68
CA VAL A 114 -13.64 -7.64 8.06
C VAL A 114 -14.84 -8.21 8.79
N THR A 115 -14.59 -8.89 9.91
CA THR A 115 -15.64 -9.38 10.80
C THR A 115 -15.85 -8.38 11.92
N VAL A 116 -17.06 -7.83 11.99
CA VAL A 116 -17.49 -6.90 13.04
C VAL A 116 -18.37 -7.65 14.03
N ALA A 117 -18.23 -7.36 15.32
CA ALA A 117 -19.01 -7.99 16.39
C ALA A 117 -19.67 -6.94 17.30
N VAL A 118 -20.96 -7.13 17.59
CA VAL A 118 -21.73 -6.35 18.59
C VAL A 118 -22.32 -7.35 19.59
N GLY A 119 -21.77 -7.37 20.80
CA GLY A 119 -22.08 -8.42 21.78
C GLY A 119 -21.78 -9.82 21.22
N SER A 120 -22.80 -10.70 21.17
CA SER A 120 -22.67 -12.05 20.61
C SER A 120 -22.88 -12.14 19.09
N ARG A 121 -23.36 -11.07 18.45
CA ARG A 121 -23.64 -11.06 17.01
C ARG A 121 -22.37 -10.70 16.25
N LYS A 122 -22.11 -11.44 15.17
CA LYS A 122 -20.98 -11.19 14.27
C LYS A 122 -21.47 -11.10 12.84
N ALA A 123 -20.80 -10.27 12.05
CA ALA A 123 -21.06 -10.18 10.62
C ALA A 123 -19.76 -9.87 9.88
N THR A 124 -19.50 -10.61 8.80
CA THR A 124 -18.36 -10.34 7.91
C THR A 124 -18.79 -9.41 6.77
N ARG A 125 -17.94 -8.46 6.44
CA ARG A 125 -18.12 -7.47 5.38
C ARG A 125 -16.91 -7.48 4.48
N ALA A 126 -17.14 -7.40 3.18
CA ALA A 126 -16.08 -7.12 2.23
C ALA A 126 -15.91 -5.60 2.13
N LEU A 127 -14.66 -5.12 2.20
CA LEU A 127 -14.30 -3.72 1.98
C LEU A 127 -13.18 -3.62 0.95
N LEU A 128 -13.33 -2.66 0.04
CA LEU A 128 -12.35 -2.29 -0.97
C LEU A 128 -11.71 -0.97 -0.57
N PHE A 129 -10.40 -0.99 -0.35
CA PHE A 129 -9.60 0.21 -0.12
C PHE A 129 -8.89 0.62 -1.40
N THR A 130 -8.85 1.92 -1.67
CA THR A 130 -8.02 2.51 -2.71
C THR A 130 -6.86 3.25 -2.05
N VAL A 131 -5.64 2.91 -2.44
CA VAL A 131 -4.40 3.50 -1.95
C VAL A 131 -3.69 4.20 -3.10
N THR A 132 -3.23 5.43 -2.84
CA THR A 132 -2.43 6.19 -3.81
C THR A 132 -1.12 6.65 -3.20
N ARG A 133 -0.17 6.95 -4.08
CA ARG A 133 1.08 7.62 -3.72
C ARG A 133 0.88 9.13 -3.79
N SER A 134 1.13 9.83 -2.69
CA SER A 134 1.17 11.28 -2.60
C SER A 134 2.60 11.72 -2.28
N GLY A 135 3.35 12.10 -3.31
CA GLY A 135 4.79 12.39 -3.16
C GLY A 135 5.59 11.14 -2.79
N ALA A 136 6.27 11.18 -1.64
CA ALA A 136 7.01 10.03 -1.10
C ALA A 136 6.13 9.09 -0.27
N ASP A 137 4.94 9.54 0.12
CA ASP A 137 4.06 8.82 1.04
C ASP A 137 2.96 8.05 0.30
N TRP A 138 2.44 7.02 0.96
CA TRP A 138 1.28 6.25 0.52
C TRP A 138 0.16 6.42 1.53
N CYS A 139 -1.06 6.65 1.08
CA CYS A 139 -2.22 6.80 1.96
C CYS A 139 -3.51 6.28 1.32
N ILE A 140 -4.47 5.90 2.15
CA ILE A 140 -5.80 5.45 1.73
C ILE A 140 -6.60 6.67 1.27
N THR A 141 -7.01 6.68 0.00
CA THR A 141 -7.85 7.73 -0.61
C THR A 141 -9.32 7.37 -0.68
N GLY A 142 -9.66 6.10 -0.49
CA GLY A 142 -11.04 5.64 -0.60
C GLY A 142 -11.27 4.33 0.12
N GLU A 143 -12.50 4.17 0.58
CA GLU A 143 -13.05 2.95 1.14
C GLU A 143 -14.47 2.79 0.59
N ALA A 144 -14.80 1.60 0.11
CA ALA A 144 -16.12 1.26 -0.40
C ALA A 144 -16.53 -0.16 0.01
N PRO A 145 -17.84 -0.44 0.17
CA PRO A 145 -18.32 -1.80 0.33
C PRO A 145 -17.96 -2.69 -0.87
N GLY A 146 -17.59 -3.93 -0.61
CA GLY A 146 -17.27 -4.92 -1.64
C GLY A 146 -15.78 -5.21 -1.75
N GLY A 147 -15.36 -5.66 -2.92
CA GLY A 147 -13.99 -6.08 -3.18
C GLY A 147 -13.89 -6.65 -4.58
N ASN A 148 -12.66 -6.81 -5.03
CA ASN A 148 -12.40 -7.54 -6.25
C ASN A 148 -12.69 -9.02 -6.00
N SER A 149 -13.55 -9.62 -6.83
CA SER A 149 -13.70 -11.07 -6.84
C SER A 149 -12.37 -11.69 -7.27
N PRO A 150 -11.88 -12.73 -6.60
CA PRO A 150 -10.76 -13.50 -7.12
C PRO A 150 -11.13 -14.01 -8.51
N GLU A 151 -10.20 -13.91 -9.45
CA GLU A 151 -10.39 -14.46 -10.78
C GLU A 151 -10.59 -15.98 -10.63
N PRO A 152 -11.60 -16.60 -11.28
CA PRO A 152 -11.80 -18.03 -11.19
C PRO A 152 -10.53 -18.75 -11.61
N ALA A 153 -10.01 -19.66 -10.77
CA ALA A 153 -8.92 -20.53 -11.17
C ALA A 153 -9.40 -21.39 -12.35
N VAL A 154 -8.85 -21.13 -13.54
CA VAL A 154 -9.08 -22.01 -14.70
C VAL A 154 -8.30 -23.30 -14.43
N THR A 155 -9.01 -24.36 -14.04
CA THR A 155 -8.42 -25.69 -13.91
C THR A 155 -8.13 -26.25 -15.31
N PRO A 156 -6.91 -26.74 -15.62
CA PRO A 156 -6.57 -27.35 -16.90
C PRO A 156 -7.39 -28.59 -17.27
#